data_AF-D0UN52-F1
#
_entry.id   AF-D0UN52-F1
#
_cell.length_a   1.000
_cell.length_b   1.000
_cell.length_c   1.000
_cell.angle_alpha   90.00
_cell.angle_beta   90.00
_cell.angle_gamma   90.00
#
_symmetry.space_group_name_H-M   'P 1'
#
loop_
_entity.id
_entity.type
_entity.pdbx_description
1 polymer ?
#
loop_
_entity_poly.entity_id
_entity_poly.type
_entity_poly.pdbx_seq_one_letter_code
_entity_poly.pdbx_strand_id
1 'polypeptide(L)'
;REDSFRATAEAGQVLVEKEHWAAPEVNEKLITLSNEKQNLLTLWEERRILYEQCMDLQLFYRDTEQADTWMAKQEAFLSNEDLGDSLDSVEALIK
;
A
#
# COMPACT_ATOMS: atom_id res chain seq x y z
N ARG A 1 17.53 -10.34 -9.74
CA ARG A 1 17.03 -11.38 -8.80
C ARG A 1 16.25 -12.45 -9.58
N GLU A 2 15.25 -12.06 -10.37
CA GLU A 2 14.57 -12.99 -11.29
C GLU A 2 15.53 -13.73 -12.23
N ASP A 3 16.48 -13.01 -12.81
CA ASP A 3 17.50 -13.61 -13.69
C ASP A 3 18.37 -14.66 -12.98
N SER A 4 18.58 -14.52 -11.66
CA SER A 4 19.37 -15.46 -10.87
C SER A 4 18.60 -16.76 -10.58
N PHE A 5 17.29 -16.66 -10.30
CA PHE A 5 16.42 -17.83 -10.18
C PHE A 5 16.33 -18.58 -11.51
N ARG A 6 16.15 -17.85 -12.62
CA ARG A 6 16.08 -18.43 -13.96
C ARG A 6 17.40 -19.14 -14.32
N ALA A 7 18.53 -18.47 -14.18
CA ALA A 7 19.84 -19.05 -14.48
C ALA A 7 20.15 -20.30 -13.64
N THR A 8 19.77 -20.29 -12.35
CA THR A 8 19.95 -21.45 -11.46
C THR A 8 19.05 -22.62 -11.88
N ALA A 9 17.80 -22.33 -12.24
CA ALA A 9 16.87 -23.34 -12.72
C ALA A 9 17.31 -23.97 -14.05
N GLU A 10 17.74 -23.14 -15.00
CA GLU A 10 18.28 -23.60 -16.30
C GLU A 10 19.53 -24.47 -16.12
N ALA A 11 20.48 -24.03 -15.28
CA ALA A 11 21.69 -24.81 -15.01
C ALA A 11 21.38 -26.16 -14.34
N GLY A 12 20.44 -26.18 -13.38
CA GLY A 12 20.00 -27.42 -12.74
C GLY A 12 19.29 -28.35 -13.72
N GLN A 13 18.43 -27.81 -14.60
CA GLN A 13 17.72 -28.60 -15.60
C GLN A 13 18.69 -29.30 -16.56
N VAL A 14 19.75 -28.62 -16.98
CA VAL A 14 20.83 -29.22 -17.80
C VAL A 14 21.52 -30.39 -17.10
N LEU A 15 21.70 -30.34 -15.77
CA LEU A 15 22.28 -31.46 -15.01
C LEU A 15 21.34 -32.66 -14.96
N VAL A 16 20.03 -32.41 -14.86
CA VAL A 16 19.01 -33.46 -14.88
C VAL A 16 18.93 -34.11 -16.26
N GLU A 17 18.93 -33.33 -17.33
CA GLU A 17 18.90 -33.80 -18.73
C GLU A 17 20.13 -34.63 -19.11
N LYS A 18 21.28 -34.34 -18.51
CA LYS A 18 22.53 -35.08 -18.73
C LYS A 18 22.63 -36.36 -17.89
N GLU A 19 21.57 -36.74 -17.19
CA GLU A 19 21.54 -37.90 -16.28
C GLU A 19 22.71 -37.89 -15.30
N HIS A 20 23.06 -36.69 -14.79
CA HIS A 20 24.13 -36.54 -13.82
C HIS A 20 23.84 -37.42 -12.59
N TRP A 21 24.88 -37.98 -11.95
CA TRP A 21 24.70 -38.90 -10.81
C TRP A 21 23.88 -38.31 -9.64
N ALA A 22 23.90 -36.99 -9.50
CA ALA A 22 23.13 -36.23 -8.52
C ALA A 22 21.78 -35.68 -9.07
N ALA A 23 21.34 -36.08 -10.26
CA ALA A 23 20.11 -35.60 -10.89
C ALA A 23 18.85 -35.74 -9.99
N PRO A 24 18.68 -36.83 -9.20
CA PRO A 24 17.55 -36.92 -8.26
C PRO A 24 17.56 -35.79 -7.22
N GLU A 25 18.72 -35.51 -6.62
CA GLU A 25 18.88 -34.45 -5.63
C GLU A 25 18.70 -33.06 -6.26
N VAL A 26 19.28 -32.84 -7.45
CA VAL A 26 19.14 -31.57 -8.19
C VAL A 26 17.67 -31.30 -8.51
N ASN A 27 16.92 -32.32 -8.95
CA ASN A 27 15.51 -32.18 -9.25
C ASN A 27 14.68 -31.81 -8.00
N GLU A 28 14.95 -32.43 -6.86
CA GLU A 28 14.31 -32.06 -5.59
C GLU A 28 14.58 -30.59 -5.23
N LYS A 29 15.84 -30.14 -5.34
CA LYS A 29 16.22 -28.75 -5.07
C LYS A 29 15.58 -27.76 -6.03
N LEU A 30 15.40 -28.12 -7.31
CA LEU A 30 14.70 -27.28 -8.29
C LEU A 30 13.22 -27.11 -7.94
N ILE A 31 12.56 -28.18 -7.49
CA ILE A 31 11.17 -28.12 -7.02
C ILE A 31 11.08 -27.20 -5.79
N THR A 32 11.98 -27.37 -4.81
CA THR A 32 12.03 -26.47 -3.64
C THR A 32 12.23 -25.02 -4.07
N LEU A 33 13.19 -24.75 -4.96
CA LEU A 33 13.49 -23.40 -5.45
C LEU A 33 12.27 -22.75 -6.10
N SER A 34 11.52 -23.51 -6.93
CA SER A 34 10.30 -23.04 -7.57
C SER A 34 9.21 -22.69 -6.54
N ASN A 35 9.01 -23.56 -5.55
CA ASN A 35 8.01 -23.34 -4.50
C ASN A 35 8.35 -22.12 -3.63
N GLU A 36 9.61 -21.99 -3.20
CA GLU A 36 10.07 -20.84 -2.41
C GLU A 36 9.94 -19.52 -3.18
N LYS A 37 10.25 -19.54 -4.49
CA LYS A 37 10.04 -18.38 -5.35
C LYS A 37 8.56 -17.99 -5.42
N GLN A 38 7.67 -18.96 -5.61
CA GLN A 38 6.23 -18.69 -5.66
C GLN A 38 5.72 -18.14 -4.33
N ASN A 39 6.13 -18.73 -3.20
CA ASN A 39 5.77 -18.26 -1.86
C ASN A 39 6.23 -16.82 -1.62
N LEU A 40 7.46 -16.49 -2.03
CA LEU A 40 7.99 -15.13 -1.92
C LEU A 40 7.17 -14.12 -2.71
N LEU A 41 6.77 -14.46 -3.94
CA LEU A 41 5.95 -13.59 -4.78
C LEU A 41 4.55 -13.39 -4.19
N THR A 42 3.93 -14.45 -3.68
CA THR A 42 2.63 -14.37 -2.99
C THR A 42 2.73 -13.46 -1.76
N LEU A 43 3.72 -13.68 -0.89
CA LEU A 43 3.92 -12.86 0.31
C LEU A 43 4.20 -11.39 -0.02
N TRP A 44 4.95 -11.13 -1.08
CA TRP A 44 5.23 -9.78 -1.54
C TRP A 44 3.93 -9.07 -1.97
N GLU A 45 3.07 -9.76 -2.70
CA GLU A 45 1.80 -9.23 -3.18
C GLU A 45 0.81 -8.98 -2.02
N GLU A 46 0.69 -9.91 -1.08
CA GLU A 46 -0.10 -9.73 0.14
C GLU A 46 0.34 -8.49 0.93
N ARG A 47 1.66 -8.30 1.05
CA ARG A 47 2.22 -7.14 1.74
C ARG A 47 2.00 -5.83 0.98
N ARG A 48 2.05 -5.86 -0.36
CA ARG A 48 1.71 -4.70 -1.19
C ARG A 48 0.27 -4.26 -0.96
N ILE A 49 -0.67 -5.20 -1.01
CA ILE A 49 -2.09 -4.95 -0.77
C ILE A 49 -2.33 -4.37 0.62
N LEU A 50 -1.69 -4.93 1.66
CA LEU A 50 -1.80 -4.41 3.02
C LEU A 50 -1.33 -2.95 3.10
N TYR A 51 -0.22 -2.61 2.46
CA TYR A 51 0.27 -1.24 2.46
C TYR A 51 -0.62 -0.27 1.71
N GLU A 52 -1.24 -0.70 0.62
CA GLU A 52 -2.25 0.11 -0.09
C GLU A 52 -3.47 0.37 0.80
N GLN A 53 -4.00 -0.66 1.47
CA GLN A 53 -5.11 -0.51 2.41
C GLN A 53 -4.76 0.42 3.59
N CYS A 54 -3.54 0.30 4.13
CA CYS A 54 -3.08 1.20 5.19
C CYS A 54 -2.96 2.65 4.69
N MET A 55 -2.47 2.86 3.47
CA MET A 55 -2.37 4.18 2.87
C MET A 55 -3.74 4.81 2.68
N ASP A 56 -4.69 4.06 2.11
CA ASP A 56 -6.07 4.52 1.91
C ASP A 56 -6.73 4.92 3.23
N LEU A 57 -6.51 4.13 4.28
CA LEU A 57 -7.02 4.43 5.62
C LEU A 57 -6.42 5.74 6.19
N GLN A 58 -5.12 5.96 6.00
CA GLN A 58 -4.47 7.20 6.47
C GLN A 58 -4.97 8.42 5.70
N LEU A 59 -5.18 8.30 4.38
CA LEU A 59 -5.79 9.35 3.57
C LEU A 59 -7.20 9.67 4.07
N PHE A 60 -8.01 8.64 4.34
CA PHE A 60 -9.37 8.82 4.88
C PHE A 60 -9.37 9.58 6.21
N TYR A 61 -8.48 9.22 7.15
CA TYR A 61 -8.41 9.92 8.44
C TYR A 61 -8.01 11.38 8.28
N ARG A 62 -6.99 11.67 7.44
CA ARG A 62 -6.57 13.04 7.16
C ARG A 62 -7.72 13.85 6.56
N ASP A 63 -8.43 13.29 5.59
CA ASP A 63 -9.51 13.99 4.89
C ASP A 63 -10.71 14.23 5.83
N THR A 64 -11.01 13.29 6.72
CA THR A 64 -12.02 13.45 7.78
C THR A 64 -11.62 14.53 8.78
N GLU A 65 -10.38 14.53 9.26
CA GLU A 65 -9.87 15.55 10.19
C GLU A 65 -9.91 16.96 9.56
N GLN A 66 -9.60 17.06 8.28
CA GLN A 66 -9.71 18.32 7.54
C GLN A 66 -11.16 18.79 7.44
N ALA A 67 -12.10 17.88 7.17
CA ALA A 67 -13.52 18.19 7.13
C ALA A 67 -14.04 18.63 8.51
N ASP A 68 -13.68 17.92 9.58
CA ASP A 68 -14.06 18.26 10.96
C ASP A 68 -13.52 19.63 11.36
N THR A 69 -12.26 19.91 11.04
CA THR A 69 -11.64 21.22 11.30
C THR A 69 -12.36 22.35 10.55
N TRP A 70 -12.78 22.09 9.31
CA TRP A 70 -13.52 23.07 8.50
C TRP A 70 -14.93 23.30 9.06
N MET A 71 -15.65 22.25 9.43
CA MET A 71 -16.97 22.34 10.05
C MET A 71 -16.90 23.07 11.40
N ALA A 72 -15.94 22.75 12.25
CA ALA A 72 -15.77 23.40 13.56
C ALA A 72 -15.51 24.92 13.42
N LYS A 73 -14.76 25.34 12.39
CA LYS A 73 -14.59 26.78 12.08
C LYS A 73 -15.90 27.43 11.66
N GLN A 74 -16.67 26.75 10.82
CA GLN A 74 -17.96 27.27 10.37
C GLN A 74 -18.97 27.34 11.52
N GLU A 75 -19.02 26.33 12.38
CA GLU A 75 -19.85 26.32 13.59
C GLU A 75 -19.44 27.44 14.55
N ALA A 76 -18.14 27.65 14.79
CA ALA A 76 -17.67 28.75 15.63
C ALA A 76 -18.03 30.12 15.05
N PHE A 77 -17.95 30.29 13.72
CA PHE A 77 -18.39 31.52 13.05
C PHE A 77 -19.90 31.74 13.19
N LEU A 78 -20.71 30.71 12.96
CA LEU A 78 -22.18 30.79 13.07
C LEU A 78 -22.67 30.95 14.51
N SER A 79 -21.93 30.39 15.49
CA SER A 79 -22.22 30.55 16.91
C SER A 79 -21.82 31.93 17.45
N ASN A 80 -21.11 32.74 16.66
CA ASN A 80 -20.80 34.11 17.04
C ASN A 80 -22.05 34.98 16.85
N GLU A 81 -22.77 35.25 17.95
CA GLU A 81 -23.97 36.10 17.96
C GLU A 81 -23.66 37.60 17.93
N ASP A 82 -22.38 37.99 17.77
CA ASP A 82 -21.98 39.40 17.69
C ASP A 82 -22.35 39.98 16.32
N LEU A 83 -23.58 40.46 16.21
CA LEU A 83 -24.16 41.08 15.01
C LEU A 83 -23.56 42.46 14.68
N GLY A 84 -22.63 42.95 15.51
CA GLY A 84 -22.09 44.31 15.41
C GLY A 84 -23.12 45.39 15.78
N ASP A 85 -22.63 46.53 16.23
CA ASP A 85 -23.42 47.65 16.75
C ASP A 85 -23.76 48.70 15.67
N SER A 86 -23.41 48.44 14.41
CA SER A 86 -23.63 49.34 13.28
C SER A 86 -24.21 48.64 12.04
N LEU A 87 -24.88 49.42 11.17
CA LEU A 87 -25.39 48.92 9.89
C LEU A 87 -24.27 48.37 9.00
N ASP A 88 -23.10 49.02 9.01
CA ASP A 88 -21.92 48.60 8.24
C ASP A 88 -21.35 47.27 8.75
N SER A 89 -21.36 47.02 10.06
CA SER A 89 -20.94 45.73 10.63
C SER A 89 -21.93 44.61 10.31
N VAL A 90 -23.23 44.90 10.26
CA VAL A 90 -24.26 43.94 9.84
C VAL A 90 -24.16 43.62 8.34
N GLU A 91 -23.93 44.63 7.48
CA GLU A 91 -23.73 44.42 6.04
C GLU A 91 -22.47 43.60 5.74
N ALA A 92 -21.40 43.76 6.54
CA ALA A 92 -20.18 42.98 6.42
C ALA A 92 -20.35 41.50 6.84
N LEU A 93 -21.32 41.19 7.72
CA LEU A 93 -21.64 39.82 8.13
C LEU A 93 -22.50 39.06 7.10
N ILE A 94 -23.24 39.79 6.25
CA ILE A 94 -24.13 39.21 5.22
C ILE A 94 -23.38 38.87 3.92
N LYS A 95 -22.20 39.46 3.71
CA LYS A 95 -21.43 39.41 2.45
C LYS A 95 -20.35 38.34 2.47
#